data_AF-A0A954IA59-F1
#
_entry.id   AF-A0A954IA59-F1
#
_cell.length_a   1.000
_cell.length_b   1.000
_cell.length_c   1.000
_cell.angle_alpha   90.00
_cell.angle_beta   90.00
_cell.angle_gamma   90.00
#
_symmetry.space_group_name_H-M   'P 1'
#
loop_
_entity.id
_entity.type
_entity.pdbx_description
1 polymer ?
#
loop_
_entity_poly.entity_id
_entity_poly.type
_entity_poly.pdbx_seq_one_letter_code
_entity_poly.pdbx_strand_id
1 'polypeptide(L)'
;MLSNIAAAFRHKNVPNGKKQLDLRPFQDEYSRTGQKHAFRRSVATKNPERDICMTRINAPQELGQVIRQRRKQAGLTLKEAAAMSGVGVRFLSELERGKPTLQLGLVIHVLQLFGLELHVEQRGTSNV
;
A
#
# COMPACT_ATOMS: atom_id res chain seq x y z
N MET A 1 -8.61 22.55 10.47
CA MET A 1 -7.15 22.28 10.45
C MET A 1 -6.93 20.80 10.65
N LEU A 2 -6.78 20.03 9.56
CA LEU A 2 -6.14 18.72 9.41
C LEU A 2 -6.51 18.24 7.99
N SER A 3 -5.86 18.83 7.00
CA SER A 3 -6.08 18.59 5.57
C SER A 3 -5.28 17.39 5.08
N ASN A 4 -6.01 16.37 4.60
CA ASN A 4 -5.66 15.38 3.58
C ASN A 4 -4.20 15.32 3.11
N ILE A 5 -3.40 14.43 3.71
CA ILE A 5 -2.09 14.03 3.16
C ILE A 5 -2.23 13.25 1.84
N ALA A 6 -3.43 12.74 1.52
CA ALA A 6 -3.72 12.10 0.24
C ALA A 6 -3.66 13.03 -1.00
N ALA A 7 -3.66 14.36 -0.80
CA ALA A 7 -3.73 15.34 -1.90
C ALA A 7 -2.36 15.81 -2.43
N ALA A 8 -1.24 15.42 -1.81
CA ALA A 8 0.09 15.96 -2.14
C ALA A 8 0.75 15.32 -3.37
N PHE A 9 0.11 14.35 -4.04
CA PHE A 9 0.65 13.70 -5.24
C PHE A 9 0.23 14.40 -6.55
N ARG A 10 0.20 15.74 -6.55
CA ARG A 10 0.00 16.52 -7.79
C ARG A 10 1.06 17.61 -7.93
N HIS A 11 1.94 17.39 -8.92
CA HIS A 11 2.97 18.26 -9.48
C HIS A 11 4.26 18.51 -8.66
N LYS A 12 5.39 17.96 -9.12
CA LYS A 12 6.35 18.66 -10.02
C LYS A 12 7.61 17.81 -10.30
N ASN A 13 7.71 17.29 -11.53
CA ASN A 13 8.84 17.38 -12.48
C ASN A 13 8.84 16.18 -13.44
N VAL A 14 8.16 16.35 -14.57
CA VAL A 14 8.17 15.42 -15.70
C VAL A 14 9.36 15.80 -16.59
N PRO A 15 10.28 14.87 -16.93
CA PRO A 15 11.37 15.17 -17.85
C PRO A 15 10.83 15.41 -19.26
N ASN A 16 11.31 16.49 -19.87
CA ASN A 16 10.96 16.99 -21.19
C ASN A 16 11.00 15.88 -22.29
N GLY A 17 10.02 15.89 -23.20
CA GLY A 17 10.10 15.17 -24.49
C GLY A 17 9.37 13.84 -24.68
N LYS A 18 8.19 13.57 -24.08
CA LYS A 18 7.35 12.41 -24.48
C LYS A 18 5.98 12.91 -24.94
N LYS A 19 5.58 12.48 -26.14
CA LYS A 19 4.41 12.92 -26.89
C LYS A 19 3.12 12.77 -26.09
N GLN A 20 2.26 13.79 -26.17
CA GLN A 20 0.88 13.82 -25.70
C GLN A 20 0.13 12.58 -26.21
N LEU A 21 -0.18 11.61 -25.36
CA LEU A 21 -1.19 10.59 -25.68
C LEU A 21 -2.56 11.17 -25.32
N ASP A 22 -3.42 11.19 -26.32
CA ASP A 22 -4.79 11.69 -26.26
C ASP A 22 -5.63 10.77 -25.36
N LEU A 23 -6.02 11.25 -24.18
CA LEU A 23 -6.86 10.52 -23.24
C LEU A 23 -8.33 10.68 -23.65
N ARG A 24 -8.85 9.73 -24.43
CA ARG A 24 -10.31 9.59 -24.58
C ARG A 24 -10.91 8.96 -23.30
N PRO A 25 -12.15 9.30 -22.91
CA PRO A 25 -12.80 8.68 -21.75
C PRO A 25 -13.03 7.19 -22.00
N PHE A 26 -12.49 6.35 -21.11
CA PHE A 26 -12.47 4.89 -21.21
C PHE A 26 -13.82 4.22 -20.82
N GLN A 27 -14.94 4.95 -20.75
CA GLN A 27 -16.17 4.45 -20.12
C GLN A 27 -17.30 4.03 -21.07
N ASP A 28 -17.25 4.32 -22.38
CA ASP A 28 -18.45 4.20 -23.22
C ASP A 28 -18.49 2.98 -24.16
N GLU A 29 -17.41 2.21 -24.29
CA GLU A 29 -17.32 1.14 -25.31
C GLU A 29 -17.72 -0.25 -24.79
N TYR A 30 -17.83 -0.45 -23.47
CA TYR A 30 -18.09 -1.77 -22.86
C TYR A 30 -19.57 -2.22 -22.87
N SER A 31 -20.50 -1.33 -23.28
CA SER A 31 -21.95 -1.59 -23.14
C SER A 31 -22.64 -2.13 -24.40
N ARG A 32 -21.93 -2.34 -25.52
CA ARG A 32 -22.58 -2.65 -26.81
C ARG A 32 -22.59 -4.13 -27.23
N THR A 33 -21.80 -5.01 -26.65
CA THR A 33 -21.78 -6.43 -27.05
C THR A 33 -22.60 -7.27 -26.08
N GLY A 34 -23.89 -7.42 -26.40
CA GLY A 34 -24.81 -8.25 -25.66
C GLY A 34 -24.44 -9.73 -25.73
N GLN A 35 -24.22 -10.35 -24.58
CA GLN A 35 -24.45 -11.78 -24.34
C GLN A 35 -25.08 -11.94 -22.96
N LYS A 36 -26.42 -11.97 -22.95
CA LYS A 36 -27.23 -12.41 -21.82
C LYS A 36 -27.63 -13.86 -22.07
N HIS A 37 -26.85 -14.82 -21.56
CA HIS A 37 -27.33 -16.21 -21.43
C HIS A 37 -26.98 -16.77 -20.05
N ALA A 38 -28.05 -16.87 -19.24
CA ALA A 38 -28.29 -17.90 -18.23
C ALA A 38 -27.14 -18.27 -17.27
N PHE A 39 -27.01 -17.53 -16.17
CA PHE A 39 -26.48 -18.09 -14.92
C PHE A 39 -27.12 -17.42 -13.70
N ARG A 40 -28.43 -17.65 -13.50
CA ARG A 40 -29.06 -17.46 -12.19
C ARG A 40 -28.59 -18.60 -11.29
N ARG A 41 -27.46 -18.41 -10.59
CA ARG A 41 -27.15 -19.20 -9.40
C ARG A 41 -26.45 -18.29 -8.38
N SER A 42 -27.15 -18.12 -7.27
CA SER A 42 -26.68 -17.46 -6.04
C SER A 42 -25.23 -17.81 -5.73
N VAL A 43 -24.32 -16.83 -5.80
CA VAL A 43 -23.07 -16.84 -5.04
C VAL A 43 -22.48 -15.42 -4.98
N ALA A 44 -22.43 -14.92 -3.74
CA ALA A 44 -21.52 -13.93 -3.16
C ALA A 44 -20.88 -12.89 -4.10
N THR A 45 -21.12 -11.63 -3.78
CA THR A 45 -20.41 -10.44 -4.27
C THR A 45 -18.90 -10.67 -4.33
N LYS A 46 -18.39 -11.13 -5.48
CA LYS A 46 -16.97 -11.08 -5.81
C LYS A 46 -16.62 -9.61 -5.99
N ASN A 47 -16.01 -9.02 -4.97
CA ASN A 47 -15.25 -7.79 -5.15
C ASN A 47 -13.77 -8.18 -5.32
N PRO A 48 -13.26 -8.34 -6.57
CA PRO A 48 -11.88 -8.74 -6.83
C PRO A 48 -10.86 -7.65 -6.49
N GLU A 49 -11.28 -6.46 -6.05
CA GLU A 49 -10.40 -5.36 -5.62
C GLU A 49 -9.93 -5.50 -4.16
N ARG A 50 -10.34 -6.55 -3.45
CA ARG A 50 -10.04 -6.78 -2.02
C ARG A 50 -9.24 -8.04 -1.74
N ASP A 51 -8.31 -8.42 -2.63
CA ASP A 51 -7.25 -9.35 -2.23
C ASP A 51 -6.22 -8.61 -1.35
N ILE A 52 -6.70 -8.10 -0.21
CA ILE A 52 -5.88 -7.65 0.90
C ILE A 52 -5.37 -8.93 1.55
N CYS A 53 -4.19 -9.40 1.14
CA CYS A 53 -3.53 -10.49 1.85
C CYS A 53 -3.08 -9.96 3.22
N MET A 54 -3.88 -10.21 4.25
CA MET A 54 -3.43 -10.04 5.62
C MET A 54 -2.31 -11.05 5.88
N THR A 55 -1.11 -10.54 6.09
CA THR A 55 0.06 -11.36 6.46
C THR A 55 0.26 -11.30 7.96
N ARG A 56 0.27 -12.45 8.61
CA ARG A 56 0.63 -12.56 10.02
C ARG A 56 2.12 -12.27 10.21
N ILE A 57 2.44 -11.30 11.05
CA ILE A 57 3.81 -10.93 11.42
C ILE A 57 4.11 -11.52 12.81
N ASN A 58 5.12 -12.38 12.89
CA ASN A 58 5.58 -13.00 14.14
C ASN A 58 6.94 -12.46 14.62
N ALA A 59 7.70 -11.77 13.75
CA ALA A 59 9.01 -11.21 14.07
C ALA A 59 9.23 -9.80 13.47
N PRO A 60 10.06 -8.93 14.09
CA PRO A 60 10.36 -7.60 13.55
C PRO A 60 10.95 -7.61 12.13
N GLN A 61 11.71 -8.65 11.78
CA GLN A 61 12.32 -8.83 10.45
C GLN A 61 11.25 -9.00 9.37
N GLU A 62 10.17 -9.71 9.66
CA GLU A 62 9.05 -9.89 8.73
C GLU A 62 8.38 -8.55 8.44
N LEU A 63 8.15 -7.73 9.49
CA LEU A 63 7.62 -6.38 9.32
C LEU A 63 8.55 -5.50 8.47
N GLY A 64 9.85 -5.52 8.77
CA GLY A 64 10.86 -4.77 8.02
C GLY A 64 10.90 -5.15 6.55
N GLN A 65 10.74 -6.44 6.23
CA GLN A 65 10.66 -6.93 4.84
C GLN A 65 9.42 -6.40 4.11
N VAL A 66 8.25 -6.40 4.75
CA VAL A 66 7.01 -5.84 4.16
C VAL A 66 7.20 -4.35 3.84
N ILE A 67 7.74 -3.57 4.76
CA ILE A 67 7.99 -2.14 4.56
C ILE A 67 9.00 -1.93 3.42
N ARG A 68 10.08 -2.70 3.39
CA ARG A 68 11.09 -2.64 2.32
C ARG A 68 10.50 -2.97 0.95
N GLN A 69 9.62 -3.97 0.88
CA GLN A 69 8.93 -4.34 -0.36
C GLN A 69 8.03 -3.20 -0.84
N ARG A 70 7.20 -2.63 0.05
CA ARG A 70 6.36 -1.46 -0.27
C ARG A 70 7.17 -0.27 -0.75
N ARG A 71 8.29 0.05 -0.09
CA ARG A 71 9.19 1.12 -0.54
C ARG A 71 9.71 0.86 -1.95
N LYS A 72 10.18 -0.36 -2.23
CA LYS A 72 10.70 -0.73 -3.56
C LYS A 72 9.62 -0.69 -4.63
N GLN A 73 8.40 -1.12 -4.32
CA GLN A 73 7.24 -1.03 -5.22
C GLN A 73 6.90 0.43 -5.55
N ALA A 74 7.06 1.33 -4.59
CA ALA A 74 6.92 2.77 -4.80
C ALA A 74 8.09 3.41 -5.57
N GLY A 75 9.14 2.66 -5.91
CA GLY A 75 10.31 3.17 -6.64
C GLY A 75 11.20 4.12 -5.83
N LEU A 76 11.04 4.16 -4.50
CA LEU A 76 11.75 5.11 -3.64
C LEU A 76 13.09 4.56 -3.15
N THR A 77 14.12 5.40 -3.19
CA THR A 77 15.36 5.15 -2.44
C THR A 77 15.10 5.23 -0.93
N LEU A 78 16.02 4.69 -0.14
CA LEU A 78 15.93 4.77 1.32
C LEU A 78 15.95 6.21 1.83
N LYS A 79 16.71 7.10 1.17
CA LYS A 79 16.83 8.51 1.53
C LYS A 79 15.55 9.28 1.24
N GLU A 80 14.95 9.07 0.07
CA GLU A 80 13.67 9.69 -0.31
C GLU A 80 12.55 9.25 0.62
N ALA A 81 12.42 7.94 0.87
CA ALA A 81 11.42 7.41 1.76
C ALA A 81 11.56 7.93 3.19
N ALA A 82 12.79 8.04 3.71
CA ALA A 82 13.03 8.58 5.04
C ALA A 82 12.63 10.07 5.12
N ALA A 83 12.99 10.85 4.11
CA ALA A 83 12.59 12.26 4.02
C ALA A 83 11.06 12.42 3.93
N MET A 84 10.38 11.62 3.12
CA MET A 84 8.92 11.61 3.02
C MET A 84 8.24 11.18 4.33
N SER A 85 8.86 10.27 5.08
CA SER A 85 8.36 9.82 6.38
C SER A 85 8.67 10.79 7.51
N GLY A 86 9.51 11.81 7.31
CA GLY A 86 9.98 12.66 8.41
C GLY A 86 10.83 11.91 9.45
N VAL A 87 11.45 10.79 9.08
CA VAL A 87 12.32 9.99 9.95
C VAL A 87 13.77 10.02 9.45
N GLY A 88 14.73 9.72 10.31
CA GLY A 88 16.12 9.60 9.89
C GLY A 88 16.36 8.40 8.97
N VAL A 89 17.26 8.52 7.99
CA VAL A 89 17.66 7.41 7.09
C VAL A 89 18.14 6.20 7.88
N ARG A 90 18.86 6.43 8.99
CA ARG A 90 19.30 5.38 9.90
C ARG A 90 18.12 4.63 10.52
N PHE A 91 17.09 5.35 10.97
CA PHE A 91 15.88 4.75 11.53
C PHE A 91 15.19 3.86 10.49
N LEU A 92 14.93 4.39 9.29
CA LEU A 92 14.27 3.60 8.24
C LEU A 92 15.11 2.38 7.83
N SER A 93 16.43 2.52 7.80
CA SER A 93 17.36 1.40 7.56
C SER A 93 17.27 0.33 8.64
N GLU A 94 17.23 0.72 9.91
CA GLU A 94 17.09 -0.20 11.05
C GLU A 94 15.71 -0.87 11.07
N LEU A 95 14.66 -0.14 10.68
CA LEU A 95 13.31 -0.65 10.51
C LEU A 95 13.22 -1.72 9.44
N GLU A 96 13.74 -1.46 8.23
CA GLU A 96 13.75 -2.47 7.17
C GLU A 96 14.56 -3.72 7.50
N ARG A 97 15.54 -3.59 8.40
CA ARG A 97 16.34 -4.72 8.91
C ARG A 97 15.68 -5.44 10.09
N GLY A 98 14.55 -4.95 10.59
CA GLY A 98 13.83 -5.54 11.71
C GLY A 98 14.54 -5.37 13.05
N LYS A 99 15.11 -4.18 13.32
CA LYS A 99 15.69 -3.90 14.64
C LYS A 99 14.59 -4.03 15.72
N PRO A 100 14.79 -4.86 16.77
CA PRO A 100 13.75 -5.13 17.76
C PRO A 100 13.46 -3.93 18.68
N THR A 101 14.40 -3.00 18.84
CA THR A 101 14.34 -1.88 19.79
C THR A 101 13.89 -0.56 19.16
N LEU A 102 13.02 -0.61 18.16
CA LEU A 102 12.49 0.58 17.51
C LEU A 102 11.32 1.18 18.30
N GLN A 103 11.17 2.50 18.22
CA GLN A 103 10.02 3.19 18.81
C GLN A 103 8.76 2.87 18.01
N LEU A 104 7.80 2.16 18.61
CA LEU A 104 6.59 1.68 17.95
C LEU A 104 5.78 2.81 17.29
N GLY A 105 5.69 3.99 17.91
CA GLY A 105 4.98 5.14 17.33
C GLY A 105 5.53 5.56 15.97
N LEU A 106 6.86 5.60 15.81
CA LEU A 106 7.49 5.90 14.53
C LEU A 106 7.31 4.78 13.50
N VAL A 107 7.24 3.52 13.95
CA VAL A 107 6.95 2.39 13.07
C VAL A 107 5.55 2.51 12.49
N ILE A 108 4.54 2.78 13.34
CA ILE A 108 3.15 2.96 12.91
C ILE A 108 3.04 4.15 11.93
N HIS A 109 3.74 5.25 12.19
CA HIS A 109 3.80 6.39 11.28
C HIS A 109 4.35 6.02 9.89
N VAL A 110 5.45 5.25 9.84
CA VAL A 110 6.00 4.76 8.56
C VAL A 110 5.05 3.79 7.86
N LEU A 111 4.35 2.93 8.59
CA LEU A 111 3.33 2.04 8.01
C LEU A 111 2.25 2.84 7.30
N GLN A 112 1.70 3.87 7.95
CA GLN A 112 0.67 4.73 7.37
C GLN A 112 1.12 5.41 6.08
N LEU A 113 2.37 5.89 6.02
CA LEU A 113 2.93 6.48 4.80
C LEU A 113 2.93 5.49 3.62
N PHE A 114 3.21 4.22 3.88
CA PHE A 114 3.23 3.17 2.85
C PHE A 114 1.87 2.51 2.58
N GLY A 115 0.78 3.10 3.09
CA GLY A 115 -0.57 2.56 2.95
C GLY A 115 -0.69 1.19 3.63
N LEU A 116 -0.08 1.06 4.81
CA LEU A 116 -0.16 -0.11 5.68
C LEU A 116 -0.83 0.30 7.00
N GLU A 117 -1.56 -0.64 7.60
CA GLU A 117 -2.23 -0.46 8.87
C GLU A 117 -1.83 -1.58 9.84
N LEU A 118 -1.72 -1.26 11.13
CA LEU A 118 -1.46 -2.22 12.19
C LEU A 118 -2.77 -2.56 12.88
N HIS A 119 -3.17 -3.83 12.79
CA HIS A 119 -4.34 -4.36 13.49
C HIS A 119 -3.91 -5.25 14.67
N VAL A 120 -4.73 -5.26 15.72
CA VAL A 120 -4.57 -6.15 16.88
C VAL A 120 -5.74 -7.11 16.90
N GLU A 121 -5.44 -8.40 16.91
CA GLU A 121 -6.43 -9.47 16.94
C GLU A 121 -6.17 -10.40 18.12
N GLN A 122 -7.23 -11.00 18.68
CA GLN A 122 -7.11 -12.00 19.73
C GLN A 122 -6.42 -13.25 19.16
N ARG A 123 -5.38 -13.76 19.85
CA ARG A 123 -4.81 -15.07 19.51
C ARG A 123 -5.90 -16.11 19.74
N GLY A 124 -6.30 -16.82 18.68
CA GLY A 124 -7.26 -17.92 18.80
C GLY A 124 -6.82 -18.88 19.90
N THR A 125 -7.72 -19.16 20.85
CA THR A 125 -7.52 -20.22 21.83
C THR A 125 -7.56 -21.53 21.06
N SER A 126 -6.39 -22.12 20.81
CA SER A 126 -6.32 -23.52 20.45
C SER A 126 -6.93 -24.27 21.63
N ASN A 127 -8.17 -24.73 21.49
CA ASN A 127 -8.76 -25.68 22.44
C ASN A 127 -7.88 -26.93 22.39
N VAL A 128 -7.05 -27.09 23.42
CA VAL A 128 -6.37 -28.35 23.75
C VAL A 128 -7.28 -29.11 24.69
#